data_AF-A0A1U8PJV4-F1
#
_entry.id   AF-A0A1U8PJV4-F1
#
_cell.length_a   1.000
_cell.length_b   1.000
_cell.length_c   1.000
_cell.angle_alpha   90.00
_cell.angle_beta   90.00
_cell.angle_gamma   90.00
#
_symmetry.space_group_name_H-M   'P 1'
#
loop_
_entity.id
_entity.type
_entity.pdbx_description
1 polymer ?
#
loop_
_entity_poly.entity_id
_entity_poly.type
_entity_poly.pdbx_seq_one_letter_code
_entity_poly.pdbx_strand_id
1 'polypeptide(L)'
;MPARETPTSPVTETGSHDQAIGDDALSQVMLRVLERVAGATPNVAVYWLEATKRIMDDLYCTMEQKLKGAVSLLRDEAYQWWFTVREGTQADRLTWDFFKTSFQEKYVGTSYVDARMKEFLNLTQGNKTVAAYEAEFLRLSRYARGIVATEYERCVHFKDGLHDELRVLIAPQRERDFAALVEKANIAEDVKRSER
;
A
#
# COMPACT_ATOMS: atom_id res chain seq x y z
N MET A 1 28.40 -72.42 10.14
CA MET A 1 27.48 -71.28 10.33
C MET A 1 28.02 -70.10 9.54
N PRO A 2 27.47 -69.78 8.35
CA PRO A 2 27.82 -68.55 7.65
C PRO A 2 26.88 -67.40 8.05
N ALA A 3 27.47 -66.23 8.26
CA ALA A 3 26.82 -65.00 8.66
C ALA A 3 26.01 -64.38 7.49
N ARG A 4 24.96 -63.65 7.89
CA ARG A 4 24.05 -62.87 7.04
C ARG A 4 24.80 -61.78 6.26
N GLU A 5 24.50 -61.66 4.98
CA GLU A 5 24.67 -60.41 4.24
C GLU A 5 23.29 -59.86 3.89
N THR A 6 23.08 -58.60 4.27
CA THR A 6 21.84 -57.84 4.12
C THR A 6 21.89 -57.08 2.79
N PRO A 7 20.80 -57.01 1.99
CA PRO A 7 20.83 -56.26 0.73
C PRO A 7 20.73 -54.75 0.98
N THR A 8 21.69 -53.99 0.44
CA THR A 8 21.69 -52.54 0.40
C THR A 8 20.63 -52.05 -0.59
N SER A 9 19.72 -51.19 -0.14
CA SER A 9 18.82 -50.44 -1.03
C SER A 9 19.47 -49.09 -1.39
N PRO A 10 19.35 -48.62 -2.64
CA PRO A 10 19.85 -47.30 -3.02
C PRO A 10 18.90 -46.21 -2.49
N VAL A 11 19.48 -45.20 -1.83
CA VAL A 11 18.80 -43.96 -1.48
C VAL A 11 18.60 -43.16 -2.76
N THR A 12 17.35 -42.98 -3.17
CA THR A 12 16.98 -42.00 -4.20
C THR A 12 16.84 -40.64 -3.53
N GLU A 13 17.87 -39.81 -3.65
CA GLU A 13 17.82 -38.40 -3.29
C GLU A 13 17.12 -37.65 -4.43
N THR A 14 15.79 -37.54 -4.35
CA THR A 14 14.97 -36.75 -5.29
C THR A 14 14.77 -35.36 -4.70
N GLY A 15 15.21 -34.36 -5.46
CA GLY A 15 15.49 -33.01 -5.02
C GLY A 15 14.32 -32.21 -4.44
N SER A 16 14.67 -31.37 -3.46
CA SER A 16 13.92 -30.16 -3.13
C SER A 16 14.44 -29.04 -4.03
N HIS A 17 13.75 -28.81 -5.15
CA HIS A 17 14.08 -27.72 -6.08
C HIS A 17 12.87 -26.86 -6.45
N ASP A 18 11.80 -26.92 -5.64
CA ASP A 18 10.59 -26.11 -5.86
C ASP A 18 10.47 -24.92 -4.91
N GLN A 19 11.30 -24.83 -3.87
CA GLN A 19 11.21 -23.75 -2.88
C GLN A 19 12.03 -22.50 -3.25
N ALA A 20 13.06 -22.64 -4.11
CA ALA A 20 13.95 -21.53 -4.47
C ALA A 20 13.36 -20.57 -5.54
N ILE A 21 12.45 -21.05 -6.38
CA ILE A 21 11.90 -20.26 -7.51
C ILE A 21 10.87 -19.22 -7.02
N GLY A 22 10.09 -19.56 -5.99
CA GLY A 22 9.13 -18.63 -5.37
C GLY A 22 9.82 -17.49 -4.61
N ASP A 23 10.90 -17.79 -3.90
CA ASP A 23 11.65 -16.82 -3.11
C ASP A 23 12.49 -15.87 -3.99
N ASP A 24 13.02 -16.36 -5.12
CA ASP A 24 13.71 -15.51 -6.12
C ASP A 24 12.74 -14.57 -6.84
N ALA A 25 11.54 -15.04 -7.20
CA ALA A 25 10.52 -14.21 -7.83
C ALA A 25 10.00 -13.12 -6.87
N LEU A 26 9.78 -13.44 -5.59
CA LEU A 26 9.43 -12.44 -4.58
C LEU A 26 10.57 -11.46 -4.32
N SER A 27 11.82 -11.94 -4.31
CA SER A 27 13.01 -11.10 -4.17
C SER A 27 13.19 -10.16 -5.37
N GLN A 28 12.97 -10.65 -6.60
CA GLN A 28 12.99 -9.83 -7.81
C GLN A 28 11.82 -8.84 -7.87
N VAL A 29 10.63 -9.23 -7.46
CA VAL A 29 9.46 -8.32 -7.40
C VAL A 29 9.69 -7.25 -6.34
N MET A 30 10.23 -7.59 -5.16
CA MET A 30 10.67 -6.62 -4.16
C MET A 30 11.75 -5.69 -4.72
N LEU A 31 12.77 -6.22 -5.39
CA LEU A 31 13.83 -5.43 -6.04
C LEU A 31 13.27 -4.43 -7.07
N ARG A 32 12.32 -4.87 -7.91
CA ARG A 32 11.67 -4.02 -8.92
C ARG A 32 10.76 -2.95 -8.31
N VAL A 33 10.10 -3.23 -7.18
CA VAL A 33 9.33 -2.23 -6.41
C VAL A 33 10.24 -1.16 -5.80
N LEU A 34 11.48 -1.53 -5.49
CA LEU A 34 12.44 -0.68 -4.77
C LEU A 34 13.42 0.08 -5.69
N GLU A 35 13.44 -0.22 -6.99
CA GLU A 35 14.45 0.25 -7.94
C GLU A 35 14.30 1.69 -8.45
N ARG A 36 13.26 2.45 -8.09
CA ARG A 36 13.02 3.75 -8.72
C ARG A 36 12.74 4.88 -7.73
N VAL A 37 13.80 5.39 -7.10
CA VAL A 37 13.78 6.70 -6.39
C VAL A 37 14.62 7.78 -7.10
N ALA A 38 15.24 7.49 -8.26
CA ALA A 38 15.88 8.51 -9.08
C ALA A 38 14.84 9.23 -9.96
N GLY A 39 14.62 10.54 -9.74
CA GLY A 39 13.62 11.33 -10.46
C GLY A 39 12.16 10.92 -10.19
N ALA A 40 11.91 10.29 -9.04
CA ALA A 40 10.60 9.74 -8.70
C ALA A 40 9.54 10.83 -8.59
N THR A 41 8.45 10.67 -9.34
CA THR A 41 7.26 11.47 -9.14
C THR A 41 6.70 11.22 -7.72
N PRO A 42 6.03 12.19 -7.09
CA PRO A 42 5.56 12.06 -5.71
C PRO A 42 4.74 10.78 -5.43
N ASN A 43 3.97 10.28 -6.40
CA ASN A 43 3.23 9.02 -6.27
C ASN A 43 4.14 7.80 -6.14
N VAL A 44 5.26 7.75 -6.86
CA VAL A 44 6.23 6.65 -6.80
C VAL A 44 6.91 6.66 -5.44
N ALA A 45 7.30 7.83 -4.94
CA ALA A 45 7.89 7.98 -3.61
C ALA A 45 6.93 7.51 -2.49
N VAL A 46 5.65 7.89 -2.55
CA VAL A 46 4.63 7.41 -1.60
C VAL A 46 4.51 5.89 -1.65
N TYR A 47 4.38 5.30 -2.85
CA TYR A 47 4.23 3.86 -3.01
C TYR A 47 5.45 3.09 -2.49
N TRP A 48 6.65 3.59 -2.79
CA TRP A 48 7.91 3.01 -2.32
C TRP A 48 7.95 2.96 -0.79
N LEU A 49 7.62 4.07 -0.11
CA LEU A 49 7.65 4.14 1.34
C LEU A 49 6.61 3.21 1.99
N GLU A 50 5.39 3.17 1.44
CA GLU A 50 4.32 2.29 1.91
C GLU A 50 4.66 0.81 1.72
N ALA A 51 5.18 0.43 0.54
CA ALA A 51 5.59 -0.94 0.25
C ALA A 51 6.74 -1.40 1.16
N THR A 52 7.77 -0.56 1.30
CA THR A 52 8.92 -0.82 2.19
C THR A 52 8.46 -1.01 3.63
N LYS A 53 7.61 -0.10 4.12
CA LYS A 53 7.04 -0.20 5.47
C LYS A 53 6.26 -1.51 5.65
N ARG A 54 5.38 -1.85 4.70
CA ARG A 54 4.57 -3.07 4.75
C ARG A 54 5.44 -4.32 4.86
N ILE A 55 6.44 -4.45 3.98
CA ILE A 55 7.36 -5.59 3.99
C ILE A 55 8.08 -5.70 5.34
N MET A 56 8.58 -4.58 5.87
CA MET A 56 9.28 -4.59 7.16
C MET A 56 8.36 -4.84 8.36
N ASP A 57 7.10 -4.41 8.29
CA ASP A 57 6.06 -4.72 9.28
C ASP A 57 5.76 -6.23 9.27
N ASP A 58 5.61 -6.84 8.09
CA ASP A 58 5.38 -8.29 7.91
C ASP A 58 6.57 -9.14 8.40
N LEU A 59 7.78 -8.59 8.31
CA LEU A 59 9.01 -9.20 8.84
C LEU A 59 9.25 -8.89 10.33
N TYR A 60 8.29 -8.26 11.02
CA TYR A 60 8.39 -7.90 12.44
C TYR A 60 9.64 -7.06 12.80
N CYS A 61 10.12 -6.24 11.86
CA CYS A 61 11.32 -5.42 12.07
C CYS A 61 11.10 -4.39 13.18
N THR A 62 12.09 -4.22 14.06
CA THR A 62 12.16 -3.10 14.99
C THR A 62 12.29 -1.77 14.25
N MET A 63 12.03 -0.64 14.93
CA MET A 63 12.18 0.68 14.30
C MET A 63 13.62 0.95 13.81
N GLU A 64 14.62 0.43 14.54
CA GLU A 64 16.02 0.53 14.12
C GLU A 64 16.31 -0.31 12.88
N GLN A 65 15.79 -1.53 12.82
CA GLN A 65 15.92 -2.40 11.63
C GLN A 65 15.22 -1.79 10.42
N LYS A 66 14.05 -1.17 10.61
CA LYS A 66 13.33 -0.46 9.54
C LYS A 66 14.15 0.67 8.94
N LEU A 67 14.74 1.50 9.80
CA LEU A 67 15.62 2.57 9.34
C LEU A 67 16.82 2.02 8.56
N LYS A 68 17.54 1.06 9.12
CA LYS A 68 18.71 0.44 8.46
C LYS A 68 18.34 -0.17 7.11
N GLY A 69 17.23 -0.92 7.07
CA GLY A 69 16.73 -1.55 5.86
C GLY A 69 16.34 -0.53 4.80
N ALA A 70 15.55 0.50 5.15
CA ALA A 70 15.11 1.50 4.18
C ALA A 70 16.28 2.29 3.60
N VAL A 71 17.28 2.63 4.42
CA VAL A 71 18.50 3.31 3.97
C VAL A 71 19.31 2.43 3.04
N SER A 72 19.38 1.12 3.28
CA SER A 72 20.07 0.16 2.38
C SER A 72 19.39 0.00 1.02
N LEU A 73 18.11 0.34 0.93
CA LEU A 73 17.31 0.28 -0.30
C LEU A 73 17.37 1.57 -1.12
N LEU A 74 17.86 2.67 -0.54
CA LEU A 74 18.09 3.91 -1.29
C LEU A 74 19.21 3.73 -2.31
N ARG A 75 19.05 4.33 -3.48
CA ARG A 75 20.04 4.31 -4.56
C ARG A 75 20.39 5.73 -4.99
N ASP A 76 21.59 5.87 -5.58
CA ASP A 76 22.05 7.07 -6.27
C ASP A 76 21.77 8.37 -5.50
N GLU A 77 21.05 9.32 -6.11
CA GLU A 77 20.69 10.62 -5.54
C GLU A 77 19.97 10.49 -4.19
N ALA A 78 19.11 9.47 -4.04
CA ALA A 78 18.36 9.29 -2.80
C ALA A 78 19.25 8.87 -1.63
N TYR A 79 20.24 8.01 -1.91
CA TYR A 79 21.23 7.63 -0.90
C TYR A 79 22.13 8.82 -0.53
N GLN A 80 22.61 9.58 -1.54
CA GLN A 80 23.44 10.76 -1.31
C GLN A 80 22.71 11.83 -0.49
N TRP A 81 21.45 12.11 -0.82
CA TRP A 81 20.61 13.02 -0.03
C TRP A 81 20.49 12.56 1.43
N TRP A 82 20.19 11.29 1.67
CA TRP A 82 20.06 10.78 3.02
C TRP A 82 21.39 10.84 3.79
N PHE A 83 22.51 10.59 3.11
CA PHE A 83 23.84 10.73 3.70
C PHE A 83 24.08 12.16 4.20
N THR A 84 23.76 13.19 3.42
CA THR A 84 23.87 14.59 3.83
C THR A 84 22.95 14.93 5.00
N VAL A 85 21.69 14.47 4.98
CA VAL A 85 20.74 14.67 6.10
C VAL A 85 21.29 14.04 7.38
N ARG A 86 21.88 12.86 7.27
CA ARG A 86 22.47 12.12 8.39
C ARG A 86 23.68 12.84 8.98
N GLU A 87 24.58 13.38 8.15
CA GLU A 87 25.74 14.14 8.64
C GLU A 87 25.35 15.42 9.38
N GLY A 88 24.23 16.05 8.99
CA GLY A 88 23.70 17.23 9.65
C GLY A 88 22.85 16.96 10.90
N THR A 89 22.63 15.70 11.30
CA THR A 89 21.67 15.32 12.35
C THR A 89 22.35 14.52 13.47
N GLN A 90 22.00 14.81 14.72
CA GLN A 90 22.48 14.07 15.88
C GLN A 90 22.01 12.60 15.86
N ALA A 91 22.87 11.68 16.27
CA ALA A 91 22.62 10.24 16.13
C ALA A 91 21.38 9.74 16.89
N ASP A 92 21.06 10.35 18.03
CA ASP A 92 19.87 10.06 18.86
C ASP A 92 18.55 10.46 18.17
N ARG A 93 18.60 11.38 17.21
CA ARG A 93 17.43 11.82 16.42
C ARG A 93 17.20 11.00 15.17
N LEU A 94 18.18 10.19 14.74
CA LEU A 94 18.10 9.32 13.56
C LEU A 94 17.19 8.12 13.83
N THR A 95 15.89 8.36 13.81
CA THR A 95 14.85 7.35 14.00
C THR A 95 14.14 7.03 12.69
N TRP A 96 13.42 5.91 12.66
CA TRP A 96 12.53 5.58 11.54
C TRP A 96 11.51 6.68 11.25
N ASP A 97 10.96 7.30 12.29
CA ASP A 97 9.99 8.39 12.14
C ASP A 97 10.63 9.63 11.52
N PHE A 98 11.84 10.00 11.95
CA PHE A 98 12.59 11.09 11.35
C PHE A 98 12.90 10.85 9.86
N PHE A 99 13.29 9.62 9.50
CA PHE A 99 13.48 9.24 8.10
C PHE A 99 12.21 9.42 7.28
N LYS A 100 11.08 8.88 7.73
CA LYS A 100 9.79 9.00 7.01
C LYS A 100 9.42 10.46 6.76
N THR A 101 9.51 11.31 7.78
CA THR A 101 9.19 12.73 7.67
C THR A 101 10.10 13.42 6.66
N SER A 102 11.42 13.24 6.80
CA SER A 102 12.40 13.84 5.90
C SER A 102 12.23 13.37 4.45
N PHE A 103 11.94 12.08 4.26
CA PHE A 103 11.72 11.49 2.94
C PHE A 103 10.45 12.04 2.29
N GLN A 104 9.36 12.15 3.05
CA GLN A 104 8.11 12.73 2.55
C GLN A 104 8.28 14.21 2.18
N GLU A 105 8.98 14.98 3.00
CA GLU A 105 9.27 16.39 2.69
C GLU A 105 10.09 16.54 1.40
N LYS A 106 11.12 15.71 1.20
CA LYS A 106 12.01 15.77 0.03
C LYS A 106 11.35 15.30 -1.26
N TYR A 107 10.65 14.16 -1.24
CA TYR A 107 10.22 13.46 -2.46
C TYR A 107 8.73 13.53 -2.75
N VAL A 108 7.92 13.81 -1.73
CA VAL A 108 6.46 13.94 -1.90
C VAL A 108 6.08 15.41 -1.96
N GLY A 109 6.53 16.19 -0.98
CA GLY A 109 6.21 17.61 -0.86
C GLY A 109 4.79 17.86 -0.34
N THR A 110 4.65 18.89 0.48
CA THR A 110 3.35 19.28 1.09
C THR A 110 2.32 19.63 0.02
N SER A 111 2.72 20.35 -1.03
CA SER A 111 1.83 20.76 -2.12
C SER A 111 1.17 19.59 -2.85
N TYR A 112 1.89 18.48 -3.02
CA TYR A 112 1.33 17.27 -3.62
C TYR A 112 0.30 16.62 -2.70
N VAL A 113 0.62 16.50 -1.41
CA VAL A 113 -0.31 15.96 -0.41
C VAL A 113 -1.58 16.81 -0.33
N ASP A 114 -1.43 18.13 -0.28
CA ASP A 114 -2.55 19.08 -0.26
C ASP A 114 -3.40 18.98 -1.52
N ALA A 115 -2.77 18.85 -2.69
CA ALA A 115 -3.48 18.66 -3.95
C ALA A 115 -4.29 17.35 -3.95
N ARG A 116 -3.72 16.25 -3.46
CA ARG A 116 -4.42 14.96 -3.34
C ARG A 116 -5.53 14.97 -2.30
N MET A 117 -5.31 15.65 -1.18
CA MET A 117 -6.36 15.86 -0.17
C MET A 117 -7.52 16.67 -0.76
N LYS A 118 -7.23 17.74 -1.50
CA LYS A 118 -8.24 18.52 -2.21
C LYS A 118 -8.98 17.69 -3.27
N GLU A 119 -8.27 16.85 -4.01
CA GLU A 119 -8.87 15.91 -4.97
C GLU A 119 -9.84 14.95 -4.27
N PHE A 120 -9.45 14.41 -3.11
CA PHE A 120 -10.32 13.55 -2.30
C PHE A 120 -11.58 14.27 -1.80
N LEU A 121 -11.44 15.49 -1.28
CA LEU A 121 -12.57 16.27 -0.74
C LEU A 121 -13.59 16.67 -1.82
N ASN A 122 -13.15 16.79 -3.08
CA ASN A 122 -14.03 17.09 -4.21
C ASN A 122 -14.42 15.83 -5.00
N LEU A 123 -14.05 14.64 -4.52
CA LEU A 123 -14.29 13.41 -5.24
C LEU A 123 -15.79 13.10 -5.25
N THR A 124 -16.33 12.92 -6.45
CA THR A 124 -17.70 12.46 -6.69
C THR A 124 -17.64 11.29 -7.67
N GLN A 125 -18.68 10.46 -7.67
CA GLN A 125 -18.86 9.38 -8.62
C GLN A 125 -18.81 9.93 -10.04
N GLY A 126 -19.55 11.01 -10.31
CA GLY A 126 -19.69 11.58 -11.66
C GLY A 126 -20.01 10.49 -12.68
N ASN A 127 -19.42 10.56 -13.88
CA ASN A 127 -19.71 9.57 -14.92
C ASN A 127 -19.07 8.17 -14.70
N LYS A 128 -18.47 7.91 -13.53
CA LYS A 128 -17.82 6.63 -13.22
C LYS A 128 -18.84 5.60 -12.74
N THR A 129 -18.54 4.33 -12.96
CA THR A 129 -19.22 3.24 -12.24
C THR A 129 -18.91 3.33 -10.75
N VAL A 130 -19.79 2.78 -9.90
CA VAL A 130 -19.54 2.68 -8.45
C VAL A 130 -18.19 2.01 -8.17
N ALA A 131 -17.84 0.93 -8.87
CA ALA A 131 -16.54 0.26 -8.72
C ALA A 131 -15.34 1.15 -9.09
N ALA A 132 -15.43 1.95 -10.16
CA ALA A 132 -14.35 2.86 -10.54
C ALA A 132 -14.23 4.04 -9.56
N TYR A 133 -15.36 4.52 -9.03
CA TYR A 133 -15.40 5.52 -7.97
C TYR A 133 -14.80 4.99 -6.66
N GLU A 134 -15.14 3.77 -6.25
CA GLU A 134 -14.55 3.10 -5.09
C GLU A 134 -13.04 2.98 -5.19
N ALA A 135 -12.53 2.49 -6.33
CA ALA A 135 -11.09 2.36 -6.53
C ALA A 135 -10.36 3.72 -6.38
N GLU A 136 -10.95 4.79 -6.91
CA GLU A 136 -10.40 6.14 -6.77
C GLU A 136 -10.52 6.69 -5.35
N PHE A 137 -11.65 6.46 -4.68
CA PHE A 137 -11.88 6.82 -3.30
C PHE A 137 -10.86 6.17 -2.37
N LEU A 138 -10.64 4.85 -2.49
CA LEU A 138 -9.64 4.12 -1.73
C LEU A 138 -8.22 4.62 -2.04
N ARG A 139 -7.91 4.87 -3.31
CA ARG A 139 -6.61 5.43 -3.73
C ARG A 139 -6.31 6.75 -3.02
N LEU A 140 -7.28 7.67 -2.98
CA LEU A 140 -7.12 9.03 -2.47
C LEU A 140 -7.30 9.14 -0.95
N SER A 141 -8.07 8.25 -0.33
CA SER A 141 -8.31 8.24 1.13
C SER A 141 -7.04 8.23 1.97
N ARG A 142 -5.94 7.67 1.45
CA ARG A 142 -4.64 7.65 2.13
C ARG A 142 -4.08 9.04 2.45
N TYR A 143 -4.51 10.07 1.71
CA TYR A 143 -4.10 11.47 1.91
C TYR A 143 -5.05 12.24 2.85
N ALA A 144 -6.18 11.62 3.23
CA ALA A 144 -7.22 12.24 4.04
C ALA A 144 -7.61 11.35 5.24
N ARG A 145 -6.62 10.67 5.84
CA ARG A 145 -6.86 9.71 6.94
C ARG A 145 -7.56 10.32 8.15
N GLY A 146 -7.39 11.62 8.40
CA GLY A 146 -8.10 12.33 9.46
C GLY A 146 -9.58 12.62 9.15
N ILE A 147 -9.99 12.55 7.88
CA ILE A 147 -11.36 12.79 7.41
C ILE A 147 -12.17 11.50 7.38
N VAL A 148 -11.54 10.37 7.05
CA VAL A 148 -12.15 9.03 6.99
C VAL A 148 -11.52 8.08 8.01
N ALA A 149 -11.33 8.59 9.24
CA ALA A 149 -10.63 7.88 10.31
C ALA A 149 -11.40 6.66 10.80
N THR A 150 -12.73 6.75 10.80
CA THR A 150 -13.64 5.67 11.17
C THR A 150 -14.36 5.08 9.96
N GLU A 151 -14.80 3.83 10.07
CA GLU A 151 -15.66 3.19 9.06
C GLU A 151 -16.94 4.00 8.80
N TYR A 152 -17.52 4.58 9.85
CA TYR A 152 -18.70 5.44 9.72
C TYR A 152 -18.42 6.71 8.90
N GLU A 153 -17.35 7.46 9.21
CA GLU A 153 -16.97 8.65 8.44
C GLU A 153 -16.66 8.29 6.98
N ARG A 154 -16.01 7.14 6.77
CA ARG A 154 -15.75 6.61 5.43
C ARG A 154 -17.04 6.35 4.66
N CYS A 155 -18.03 5.72 5.30
CA CYS A 155 -19.35 5.47 4.72
C CYS A 155 -20.06 6.78 4.38
N VAL A 156 -20.06 7.76 5.29
CA VAL A 156 -20.67 9.07 5.08
C VAL A 156 -20.05 9.77 3.88
N HIS A 157 -18.73 9.90 3.85
CA HIS A 157 -18.02 10.55 2.74
C HIS A 157 -18.22 9.85 1.41
N PHE A 158 -18.14 8.51 1.39
CA PHE A 158 -18.37 7.74 0.17
C PHE A 158 -19.77 7.95 -0.37
N LYS A 159 -20.78 7.85 0.50
CA LYS A 159 -22.19 8.06 0.16
C LYS A 159 -22.45 9.47 -0.34
N ASP A 160 -21.82 10.48 0.23
CA ASP A 160 -22.02 11.88 -0.19
C ASP A 160 -21.47 12.19 -1.58
N GLY A 161 -20.45 11.45 -2.04
CA GLY A 161 -19.95 11.56 -3.40
C GLY A 161 -20.72 10.72 -4.44
N LEU A 162 -21.62 9.82 -4.04
CA LEU A 162 -22.43 9.03 -4.98
C LEU A 162 -23.43 9.90 -5.75
N HIS A 163 -23.89 9.41 -6.90
CA HIS A 163 -25.03 10.01 -7.60
C HIS A 163 -26.28 10.07 -6.73
N ASP A 164 -27.02 11.17 -6.81
CA ASP A 164 -28.22 11.40 -6.00
C ASP A 164 -29.27 10.31 -6.17
N GLU A 165 -29.44 9.76 -7.38
CA GLU A 165 -30.34 8.62 -7.64
C GLU A 165 -29.97 7.39 -6.79
N LEU A 166 -28.68 7.07 -6.70
CA LEU A 166 -28.20 5.94 -5.89
C LEU A 166 -28.30 6.27 -4.40
N ARG A 167 -27.96 7.52 -4.01
CA ARG A 167 -28.05 7.99 -2.62
C ARG A 167 -29.46 7.83 -2.07
N VAL A 168 -30.48 8.16 -2.86
CA VAL A 168 -31.89 8.02 -2.46
C VAL A 168 -32.27 6.55 -2.24
N LEU A 169 -31.84 5.65 -3.12
CA LEU A 169 -32.14 4.20 -2.99
C LEU A 169 -31.51 3.57 -1.75
N ILE A 170 -30.28 3.96 -1.42
CA ILE A 170 -29.54 3.36 -0.29
C ILE A 170 -29.74 4.12 1.03
N ALA A 171 -30.27 5.35 1.01
CA ALA A 171 -30.41 6.19 2.20
C ALA A 171 -31.16 5.53 3.38
N PRO A 172 -32.26 4.78 3.17
CA PRO A 172 -33.00 4.15 4.27
C PRO A 172 -32.20 3.08 5.03
N GLN A 173 -31.15 2.52 4.41
CA GLN A 173 -30.49 1.31 4.90
C GLN A 173 -29.43 1.58 5.99
N ARG A 174 -29.06 2.86 6.21
CA ARG A 174 -28.16 3.34 7.29
C ARG A 174 -26.91 2.49 7.51
N GLU A 175 -26.26 2.08 6.42
CA GLU A 175 -25.08 1.23 6.47
C GLU A 175 -23.90 1.94 7.16
N ARG A 176 -23.17 1.17 7.99
CA ARG A 176 -21.99 1.64 8.73
C ARG A 176 -20.73 0.85 8.40
N ASP A 177 -20.86 -0.24 7.67
CA ASP A 177 -19.76 -1.02 7.11
C ASP A 177 -19.48 -0.59 5.67
N PHE A 178 -18.23 -0.22 5.36
CA PHE A 178 -17.89 0.31 4.05
C PHE A 178 -18.11 -0.70 2.92
N ALA A 179 -17.77 -1.98 3.15
CA ALA A 179 -17.93 -3.02 2.13
C ALA A 179 -19.40 -3.27 1.81
N ALA A 180 -20.25 -3.36 2.84
CA ALA A 180 -21.69 -3.51 2.66
C ALA A 180 -22.32 -2.29 1.95
N LEU A 181 -21.83 -1.08 2.21
CA LEU A 181 -22.31 0.14 1.54
C LEU A 181 -21.98 0.11 0.04
N VAL A 182 -20.74 -0.27 -0.28
CA VAL A 182 -20.27 -0.40 -1.67
C VAL A 182 -21.08 -1.47 -2.41
N GLU A 183 -21.29 -2.63 -1.82
CA GLU A 183 -22.10 -3.71 -2.42
C GLU A 183 -23.52 -3.21 -2.75
N LYS A 184 -24.18 -2.55 -1.80
CA LYS A 184 -25.51 -1.97 -2.00
C LYS A 184 -25.53 -0.90 -3.09
N ALA A 185 -24.50 -0.06 -3.16
CA ALA A 185 -24.38 0.96 -4.21
C ALA A 185 -24.20 0.32 -5.60
N ASN A 186 -23.43 -0.76 -5.71
CA ASN A 186 -23.28 -1.52 -6.97
C ASN A 186 -24.62 -2.15 -7.39
N ILE A 187 -25.35 -2.80 -6.46
CA ILE A 187 -26.67 -3.38 -6.74
C ILE A 187 -27.65 -2.29 -7.22
N ALA A 188 -27.66 -1.13 -6.55
CA ALA A 188 -28.50 0.00 -6.95
C ALA A 188 -28.13 0.56 -8.34
N GLU A 189 -26.85 0.61 -8.69
CA GLU A 189 -26.38 1.02 -10.01
C GLU A 189 -26.87 0.05 -11.10
N ASP A 190 -26.80 -1.26 -10.86
CA ASP A 190 -27.24 -2.27 -11.82
C ASP A 190 -28.77 -2.25 -12.02
N VAL A 191 -29.53 -2.07 -10.94
CA VAL A 191 -30.99 -1.86 -11.03
C VAL A 191 -31.28 -0.66 -11.92
N LYS A 192 -30.62 0.48 -11.68
CA LYS A 192 -30.81 1.70 -12.49
C LYS A 192 -30.34 1.58 -13.93
N ARG A 193 -29.33 0.78 -14.21
CA ARG A 193 -28.88 0.50 -15.58
C ARG A 193 -29.89 -0.36 -16.34
N SER A 194 -30.58 -1.28 -15.67
CA SER A 194 -31.60 -2.15 -16.28
C SER A 194 -32.96 -1.48 -16.53
N GLU A 195 -33.22 -0.33 -15.88
CA GLU A 195 -34.43 0.49 -16.09
C GLU A 195 -34.32 1.49 -17.25
N ARG A 196 -33.15 1.61 -17.90
CA ARG A 196 -32.88 2.53 -19.03
C ARG A 196 -32.97 1.82 -20.37
#